data_AF-A0A9P7VU29-F1
#
_entry.id   AF-A0A9P7VU29-F1
#
_cell.length_a   1.000
_cell.length_b   1.000
_cell.length_c   1.000
_cell.angle_alpha   90.00
_cell.angle_beta   90.00
_cell.angle_gamma   90.00
#
_symmetry.space_group_name_H-M   'P 1'
#
loop_
_entity.id
_entity.type
_entity.pdbx_description
1 polymer ?
#
loop_
_entity_poly.entity_id
_entity_poly.type
_entity_poly.pdbx_seq_one_letter_code
_entity_poly.pdbx_strand_id
1 'polypeptide(L)'
;MPDEEGHVIIVTPYLRPWYDPKFKTISEGVQFFREMLEFPGIQFIHHNHIAHLNGGFTNIVMHATSMYGPDSFHPLERDLKYDFSSRVRYRSRTERPPRYYFIDYGLSILYKPEELPATVRAHEGGDKSVSEFLTDPDWRKRTPKHHPFASTSIMLVMHSEPSSADAKELREMKGFGFMEPLIAAMTEPDPAKRIQIDEAVKKFALIEKGRCRSLGVDSGTHCTGNTGHP
;
A
#
# COMPACT_ATOMS: atom_id res chain seq x y z
N MET A 1 13.14 -28.19 -2.78
CA MET A 1 12.33 -29.13 -1.95
C MET A 1 12.95 -29.20 -0.55
N PRO A 2 12.21 -29.49 0.54
CA PRO A 2 12.60 -29.15 1.92
C PRO A 2 13.93 -29.72 2.43
N ASP A 3 14.53 -30.71 1.75
CA ASP A 3 15.81 -31.33 2.10
C ASP A 3 16.96 -30.98 1.12
N GLU A 4 16.75 -30.01 0.24
CA GLU A 4 17.81 -29.52 -0.66
C GLU A 4 18.66 -28.46 0.03
N GLU A 5 19.93 -28.79 0.24
CA GLU A 5 20.93 -27.88 0.78
C GLU A 5 20.94 -26.55 0.00
N GLY A 6 20.93 -25.42 0.71
CA GLY A 6 20.89 -24.08 0.12
C GLY A 6 19.49 -23.47 -0.10
N HIS A 7 18.40 -24.18 0.24
CA HIS A 7 17.05 -23.63 0.17
C HIS A 7 16.51 -23.20 1.54
N VAL A 8 15.81 -22.07 1.59
CA VAL A 8 15.11 -21.57 2.77
C VAL A 8 13.62 -21.51 2.47
N ILE A 9 12.81 -22.12 3.33
CA ILE A 9 11.35 -22.03 3.27
C ILE A 9 10.89 -20.98 4.28
N ILE A 10 10.24 -19.94 3.79
CA ILE A 10 9.60 -18.93 4.63
C ILE A 10 8.11 -19.24 4.70
N VAL A 11 7.60 -19.47 5.92
CA VAL A 11 6.16 -19.70 6.17
C VAL A 11 5.56 -18.43 6.73
N THR A 12 4.60 -17.84 6.02
CA THR A 12 3.87 -16.62 6.43
C THR A 12 2.39 -16.93 6.65
N PRO A 13 1.65 -16.07 7.36
CA PRO A 13 0.19 -16.20 7.45
C PRO A 13 -0.45 -16.23 6.06
N TYR A 14 -1.59 -16.91 5.94
CA TYR A 14 -2.37 -16.89 4.70
C TYR A 14 -3.16 -15.58 4.60
N LEU A 15 -2.84 -14.76 3.60
CA LEU A 15 -3.35 -13.40 3.44
C LEU A 15 -4.17 -13.25 2.15
N ARG A 16 -5.06 -12.26 2.12
CA ARG A 16 -5.95 -11.96 0.99
C ARG A 16 -5.42 -10.73 0.22
N PRO A 17 -5.66 -10.59 -1.09
CA PRO A 17 -5.43 -9.33 -1.79
C PRO A 17 -6.21 -8.17 -1.14
N TRP A 18 -5.60 -7.00 -1.01
CA TRP A 18 -6.17 -5.89 -0.24
C TRP A 18 -7.48 -5.33 -0.81
N TYR A 19 -7.68 -5.43 -2.13
CA TYR A 19 -8.86 -4.96 -2.87
C TYR A 19 -10.01 -5.97 -2.91
N ASP A 20 -9.81 -7.16 -2.35
CA ASP A 20 -10.79 -8.26 -2.36
C ASP A 20 -11.14 -8.64 -0.91
N PRO A 21 -12.36 -8.37 -0.43
CA PRO A 21 -13.53 -7.87 -1.17
C PRO A 21 -13.42 -6.37 -1.49
N LYS A 22 -14.19 -5.82 -2.43
CA LYS A 22 -14.15 -4.37 -2.75
C LYS A 22 -14.40 -3.45 -1.55
N PHE A 23 -13.88 -2.22 -1.58
CA PHE A 23 -14.21 -1.22 -0.56
C PHE A 23 -15.69 -0.83 -0.66
N LYS A 24 -16.40 -0.80 0.48
CA LYS A 24 -17.83 -0.42 0.52
C LYS A 24 -18.04 1.05 0.79
N THR A 25 -17.08 1.72 1.44
CA THR A 25 -17.19 3.13 1.80
C THR A 25 -15.86 3.86 1.60
N ILE A 26 -15.93 5.18 1.43
CA ILE A 26 -14.74 6.03 1.40
C ILE A 26 -13.92 5.86 2.70
N SER A 27 -14.61 5.70 3.84
CA SER A 27 -13.96 5.54 5.14
C SER A 27 -13.14 4.25 5.24
N GLU A 28 -13.53 3.18 4.53
CA GLU A 28 -12.73 1.94 4.46
C GLU A 28 -11.43 2.16 3.68
N GLY A 29 -11.47 2.88 2.55
CA GLY A 29 -10.25 3.21 1.80
C GLY A 29 -9.37 4.21 2.52
N VAL A 30 -9.96 5.18 3.24
CA VAL A 30 -9.21 6.10 4.11
C VAL A 30 -8.46 5.34 5.22
N GLN A 31 -9.11 4.38 5.89
CA GLN A 31 -8.43 3.52 6.88
C GLN A 31 -7.28 2.72 6.25
N PHE A 32 -7.47 2.20 5.03
CA PHE A 32 -6.42 1.51 4.29
C PHE A 32 -5.21 2.41 4.02
N PHE A 33 -5.42 3.62 3.48
CA PHE A 33 -4.33 4.57 3.23
C PHE A 33 -3.59 4.97 4.51
N ARG A 34 -4.33 5.13 5.63
CA ARG A 34 -3.71 5.39 6.94
C ARG A 34 -2.72 4.29 7.32
N GLU A 35 -3.13 3.02 7.26
CA GLU A 35 -2.25 1.90 7.61
C GLU A 35 -1.05 1.76 6.66
N MET A 36 -1.21 2.11 5.38
CA MET A 36 -0.13 2.06 4.39
C MET A 36 0.88 3.19 4.53
N LEU A 37 0.46 4.37 4.97
CA LEU A 37 1.35 5.50 5.21
C LEU A 37 2.03 5.42 6.57
N GLU A 38 1.27 5.12 7.63
CA GLU A 38 1.70 5.17 9.03
C GLU A 38 2.25 3.81 9.51
N PHE A 39 1.81 3.31 10.66
CA PHE A 39 2.20 2.01 11.21
C PHE A 39 1.14 0.93 10.89
N PRO A 40 1.53 -0.28 10.43
CA PRO A 40 2.89 -0.79 10.19
C PRO A 40 3.43 -0.52 8.78
N GLY A 41 2.93 0.50 8.08
CA GLY A 41 3.24 0.81 6.69
C GLY A 41 4.59 1.49 6.41
N ILE A 42 4.64 2.30 5.36
CA ILE A 42 5.88 2.82 4.77
C ILE A 42 6.66 3.70 5.76
N GLN A 43 6.00 4.52 6.59
CA GLN A 43 6.69 5.33 7.59
C GLN A 43 7.47 4.44 8.58
N PHE A 44 6.83 3.37 9.07
CA PHE A 44 7.48 2.43 9.97
C PHE A 44 8.67 1.75 9.29
N ILE A 45 8.51 1.29 8.06
CA ILE A 45 9.58 0.64 7.29
C ILE A 45 10.78 1.61 7.12
N HIS A 46 10.52 2.87 6.80
CA HIS A 46 11.57 3.89 6.63
C HIS A 46 12.25 4.28 7.95
N HIS A 47 11.51 4.39 9.04
CA HIS A 47 12.07 4.64 10.38
C HIS A 47 12.96 3.50 10.88
N ASN A 48 12.78 2.28 10.33
CA ASN A 48 13.68 1.14 10.57
C ASN A 48 14.79 1.02 9.51
N HIS A 49 15.03 2.09 8.74
CA HIS A 49 16.07 2.16 7.70
C HIS A 49 15.93 1.11 6.60
N ILE A 50 14.70 0.65 6.33
CA ILE A 50 14.43 -0.27 5.23
C ILE A 50 13.86 0.55 4.05
N ALA A 51 14.44 0.37 2.87
CA ALA A 51 13.80 0.77 1.62
C ALA A 51 13.21 -0.46 0.94
N HIS A 52 11.91 -0.47 0.68
CA HIS A 52 11.25 -1.65 0.12
C HIS A 52 11.52 -1.82 -1.38
N LEU A 53 11.64 -0.71 -2.13
CA LEU A 53 11.96 -0.67 -3.56
C LEU A 53 11.01 -1.44 -4.51
N ASN A 54 9.92 -2.00 -3.97
CA ASN A 54 8.84 -2.66 -4.73
C ASN A 54 7.49 -2.51 -4.01
N GLY A 55 7.33 -1.45 -3.19
CA GLY A 55 6.19 -1.27 -2.28
C GLY A 55 4.87 -0.84 -2.94
N GLY A 56 4.64 -1.24 -4.19
CA GLY A 56 3.39 -0.94 -4.90
C GLY A 56 2.20 -1.79 -4.43
N PHE A 57 0.99 -1.43 -4.87
CA PHE A 57 -0.26 -2.07 -4.44
C PHE A 57 -0.29 -3.60 -4.61
N THR A 58 0.43 -4.14 -5.59
CA THR A 58 0.51 -5.58 -5.82
C THR A 58 1.23 -6.34 -4.70
N ASN A 59 2.05 -5.65 -3.90
CA ASN A 59 2.78 -6.19 -2.77
C ASN A 59 2.16 -5.80 -1.42
N ILE A 60 0.90 -5.39 -1.45
CA ILE A 60 0.10 -5.13 -0.26
C ILE A 60 -0.91 -6.26 -0.12
N VAL A 61 -1.01 -6.81 1.08
CA VAL A 61 -1.92 -7.90 1.39
C VAL A 61 -2.64 -7.62 2.69
N MET A 62 -3.81 -8.26 2.85
CA MET A 62 -4.74 -8.04 3.94
C MET A 62 -4.86 -9.30 4.79
N HIS A 63 -4.63 -9.15 6.09
CA HIS A 63 -4.97 -10.16 7.07
C HIS A 63 -6.44 -10.02 7.43
N ALA A 64 -7.25 -10.83 6.76
CA ALA A 64 -8.71 -10.73 6.78
C ALA A 64 -9.39 -11.64 7.82
N THR A 65 -8.63 -12.25 8.73
CA THR A 65 -9.17 -13.18 9.74
C THR A 65 -10.30 -12.56 10.58
N SER A 66 -10.21 -11.27 10.90
CA SER A 66 -11.29 -10.54 11.61
C SER A 66 -12.59 -10.43 10.80
N MET A 67 -12.49 -10.40 9.46
CA MET A 67 -13.62 -10.28 8.55
C MET A 67 -14.28 -11.63 8.25
N TYR A 68 -13.48 -12.70 8.11
CA TYR A 68 -13.93 -14.03 7.68
C TYR A 68 -14.13 -15.03 8.84
N GLY A 69 -13.59 -14.73 10.02
CA GLY A 69 -13.65 -15.64 11.17
C GLY A 69 -12.72 -16.84 11.03
N PRO A 70 -12.84 -17.85 11.92
CA PRO A 70 -11.92 -18.99 12.00
C PRO A 70 -11.97 -19.90 10.76
N ASP A 71 -13.11 -19.96 10.07
CA ASP A 71 -13.28 -20.81 8.89
C ASP A 71 -12.55 -20.27 7.65
N SER A 72 -12.12 -18.99 7.70
CA SER A 72 -11.39 -18.30 6.64
C SER A 72 -12.04 -18.48 5.26
N PHE A 73 -11.26 -18.37 4.19
CA PHE A 73 -11.67 -18.51 2.79
C PHE A 73 -10.72 -19.48 2.06
N HIS A 74 -11.20 -20.07 0.98
CA HIS A 74 -10.42 -21.03 0.20
C HIS A 74 -9.22 -20.38 -0.53
N PRO A 75 -8.05 -21.06 -0.61
CA PRO A 75 -6.83 -20.46 -1.15
C PRO A 75 -6.86 -20.07 -2.63
N LEU A 76 -7.55 -20.86 -3.45
CA LEU A 76 -7.75 -20.63 -4.88
C LEU A 76 -9.06 -19.88 -5.15
N GLU A 77 -10.19 -20.52 -4.81
CA GLU A 77 -11.53 -19.96 -4.93
C GLU A 77 -11.94 -19.10 -3.71
N ARG A 78 -11.37 -17.90 -3.56
CA ARG A 78 -11.53 -17.02 -2.36
C ARG A 78 -12.97 -16.63 -1.99
N ASP A 79 -13.94 -16.95 -2.84
CA ASP A 79 -15.38 -16.78 -2.60
C ASP A 79 -16.05 -17.99 -1.93
N LEU A 80 -15.34 -19.09 -1.77
CA LEU A 80 -15.81 -20.35 -1.20
C LEU A 80 -15.14 -20.63 0.15
N LYS A 81 -15.79 -21.48 0.95
CA LYS A 81 -15.17 -22.13 2.09
C LYS A 81 -14.06 -23.08 1.65
N TYR A 82 -13.15 -23.39 2.58
CA TYR A 82 -12.01 -24.27 2.33
C TYR A 82 -12.40 -25.66 1.79
N ASP A 83 -13.58 -26.16 2.11
CA ASP A 83 -14.10 -27.46 1.65
C ASP A 83 -14.97 -27.38 0.39
N PHE A 84 -15.04 -26.22 -0.28
CA PHE A 84 -15.91 -25.94 -1.42
C PHE A 84 -17.42 -26.10 -1.17
N SER A 85 -17.86 -26.32 0.08
CA SER A 85 -19.26 -26.66 0.39
C SER A 85 -20.24 -25.52 0.08
N SER A 86 -19.79 -24.27 0.20
CA SER A 86 -20.63 -23.09 0.03
C SER A 86 -19.79 -21.82 -0.08
N ARG A 87 -20.44 -20.71 -0.45
CA ARG A 87 -19.80 -19.39 -0.42
C ARG A 87 -19.44 -19.00 1.01
N VAL A 88 -18.25 -18.42 1.16
CA VAL A 88 -17.80 -17.88 2.44
C VAL A 88 -18.58 -16.59 2.77
N ARG A 89 -18.89 -16.39 4.05
CA ARG A 89 -19.49 -15.14 4.54
C ARG A 89 -18.41 -14.29 5.19
N TYR A 90 -18.49 -12.98 4.99
CA TYR A 90 -17.57 -12.04 5.62
C TYR A 90 -18.29 -10.79 6.11
N ARG A 91 -17.67 -10.12 7.09
CA ARG A 91 -18.06 -8.81 7.58
C ARG A 91 -17.33 -7.72 6.81
N SER A 92 -17.98 -6.56 6.65
CA SER A 92 -17.35 -5.40 6.02
C SER A 92 -16.10 -4.94 6.80
N ARG A 93 -15.20 -4.19 6.16
CA ARG A 93 -14.04 -3.62 6.84
C ARG A 93 -14.46 -2.59 7.89
N THR A 94 -15.63 -1.98 7.70
CA THR A 94 -16.25 -1.10 8.69
C THR A 94 -16.67 -1.85 9.95
N GLU A 95 -17.33 -3.01 9.82
CA GLU A 95 -17.72 -3.86 10.96
C GLU A 95 -16.51 -4.53 11.63
N ARG A 96 -15.53 -4.96 10.83
CA ARG A 96 -14.35 -5.71 11.28
C ARG A 96 -13.12 -5.23 10.50
N PRO A 97 -12.42 -4.19 10.99
CA PRO A 97 -11.22 -3.70 10.33
C PRO A 97 -10.15 -4.80 10.19
N PRO A 98 -9.62 -5.04 8.98
CA PRO A 98 -8.49 -5.93 8.77
C PRO A 98 -7.18 -5.22 9.11
N ARG A 99 -6.06 -5.94 8.96
CA ARG A 99 -4.70 -5.35 8.96
C ARG A 99 -4.05 -5.52 7.61
N TYR A 100 -3.25 -4.54 7.21
CA TYR A 100 -2.54 -4.59 5.94
C TYR A 100 -1.03 -4.73 6.14
N TYR A 101 -0.37 -5.46 5.25
CA TYR A 101 1.06 -5.74 5.30
C TYR A 101 1.68 -5.58 3.92
N PHE A 102 2.91 -5.07 3.91
CA PHE A 102 3.80 -5.17 2.77
C PHE A 102 4.43 -6.56 2.75
N ILE A 103 4.54 -7.14 1.56
CA ILE A 103 5.21 -8.43 1.30
C ILE A 103 6.25 -8.27 0.20
N ASP A 104 6.97 -9.35 -0.10
CA ASP A 104 7.99 -9.39 -1.15
C ASP A 104 9.14 -8.39 -0.90
N TYR A 105 9.92 -8.67 0.14
CA TYR A 105 11.12 -7.90 0.49
C TYR A 105 12.35 -8.31 -0.35
N GLY A 106 12.16 -9.03 -1.47
CA GLY A 106 13.28 -9.54 -2.28
C GLY A 106 14.17 -8.46 -2.89
N LEU A 107 13.61 -7.26 -3.09
CA LEU A 107 14.33 -6.07 -3.57
C LEU A 107 14.67 -5.07 -2.45
N SER A 108 14.29 -5.36 -1.21
CA SER A 108 14.44 -4.43 -0.11
C SER A 108 15.90 -4.33 0.34
N ILE A 109 16.28 -3.14 0.82
CA ILE A 109 17.61 -2.87 1.39
C ILE A 109 17.42 -2.38 2.82
N LEU A 110 18.08 -3.06 3.77
CA LEU A 110 18.24 -2.60 5.14
C LEU A 110 19.54 -1.80 5.22
N TYR A 111 19.44 -0.51 5.51
CA TYR A 111 20.58 0.38 5.69
C TYR A 111 20.99 0.45 7.16
N LYS A 112 22.30 0.46 7.41
CA LYS A 112 22.85 0.84 8.71
C LYS A 112 22.84 2.36 8.85
N PRO A 113 22.79 2.91 10.08
CA PRO A 113 22.83 4.35 10.29
C PRO A 113 24.03 5.05 9.63
N GLU A 114 25.18 4.39 9.55
CA GLU A 114 26.41 4.94 8.96
C GLU A 114 26.38 4.99 7.43
N GLU A 115 25.43 4.30 6.79
CA GLU A 115 25.23 4.29 5.34
C GLU A 115 24.30 5.42 4.86
N LEU A 116 23.79 6.24 5.79
CA LEU A 116 22.89 7.35 5.51
C LEU A 116 23.65 8.69 5.37
N PRO A 117 23.26 9.57 4.41
CA PRO A 117 22.18 9.40 3.44
C PRO A 117 22.56 8.43 2.30
N ALA A 118 21.70 7.44 2.06
CA ALA A 118 21.93 6.43 1.05
C ALA A 118 21.48 6.87 -0.34
N THR A 119 22.12 6.30 -1.36
CA THR A 119 21.63 6.37 -2.74
C THR A 119 21.58 4.98 -3.34
N VAL A 120 20.55 4.69 -4.12
CA VAL A 120 20.41 3.42 -4.84
C VAL A 120 20.28 3.70 -6.33
N ARG A 121 20.76 2.76 -7.16
CA ARG A 121 20.51 2.80 -8.60
C ARG A 121 19.05 2.44 -8.86
N ALA A 122 18.47 2.98 -9.94
CA ALA A 122 17.16 2.55 -10.43
C ALA A 122 17.08 1.01 -10.45
N HIS A 123 16.18 0.46 -9.63
CA HIS A 123 15.76 -0.92 -9.72
C HIS A 123 14.40 -0.90 -10.42
N GLU A 124 14.30 -1.50 -11.60
CA GLU A 124 12.99 -1.73 -12.21
C GLU A 124 12.30 -2.85 -11.44
N GLY A 125 11.52 -2.48 -10.41
CA GLY A 125 10.51 -3.33 -9.81
C GLY A 125 9.29 -3.49 -10.73
N GLY A 126 8.13 -3.84 -10.16
CA GLY A 126 6.88 -3.90 -10.92
C GLY A 126 6.41 -2.54 -11.44
N ASP A 127 6.86 -1.45 -10.82
CA ASP A 127 6.55 -0.08 -11.23
C ASP A 127 7.72 0.62 -11.93
N LYS A 128 7.48 0.99 -13.20
CA LYS A 128 8.42 1.65 -14.10
C LYS A 128 8.12 3.13 -14.35
N SER A 129 7.14 3.68 -13.64
CA SER A 129 6.60 5.02 -13.88
C SER A 129 7.28 6.12 -13.06
N VAL A 130 8.17 5.76 -12.15
CA VAL A 130 8.99 6.70 -11.38
C VAL A 130 9.88 7.50 -12.33
N SER A 131 9.79 8.83 -12.30
CA SER A 131 10.50 9.73 -13.22
C SER A 131 12.02 9.56 -13.18
N GLU A 132 12.59 9.26 -12.00
CA GLU A 132 14.02 8.95 -11.87
C GLU A 132 14.43 7.79 -12.78
N PHE A 133 13.56 6.82 -13.03
CA PHE A 133 13.92 5.66 -13.83
C PHE A 133 13.87 5.97 -15.33
N LEU A 134 13.21 7.04 -15.77
CA LEU A 134 12.98 7.31 -17.18
C LEU A 134 14.08 8.15 -17.86
N THR A 135 15.27 8.21 -17.27
CA THR A 135 16.40 9.03 -17.77
C THR A 135 17.03 8.54 -19.07
N ASP A 136 16.89 7.25 -19.39
CA ASP A 136 17.39 6.65 -20.64
C ASP A 136 16.33 5.67 -21.21
N PRO A 137 16.05 5.65 -22.52
CA PRO A 137 15.17 4.65 -23.13
C PRO A 137 15.66 3.20 -22.97
N ASP A 138 16.97 2.98 -22.88
CA ASP A 138 17.58 1.68 -22.63
C ASP A 138 17.69 1.42 -21.13
N TRP A 139 16.87 0.50 -20.63
CA TRP A 139 16.80 0.23 -19.20
C TRP A 139 18.12 -0.23 -18.58
N ARG A 140 19.00 -0.85 -19.37
CA ARG A 140 20.32 -1.31 -18.92
C ARG A 140 21.28 -0.16 -18.65
N LYS A 141 20.99 1.02 -19.21
CA LYS A 141 21.80 2.24 -19.07
C LYS A 141 21.26 3.19 -18.00
N ARG A 142 20.07 2.92 -17.47
CA ARG A 142 19.46 3.66 -16.36
C ARG A 142 20.28 3.46 -15.09
N THR A 143 21.20 4.38 -14.83
CA THR A 143 22.00 4.41 -13.60
C THR A 143 21.76 5.61 -12.69
N PRO A 144 20.65 6.37 -12.77
CA PRO A 144 20.46 7.51 -11.90
C PRO A 144 20.37 7.06 -10.44
N LYS A 145 21.24 7.66 -9.63
CA LYS A 145 21.23 7.50 -8.18
C LYS A 145 20.12 8.36 -7.60
N HIS A 146 19.33 7.78 -6.72
CA HIS A 146 18.21 8.47 -6.08
C HIS A 146 18.07 8.03 -4.62
N HIS A 147 17.27 8.78 -3.87
CA HIS A 147 17.03 8.52 -2.45
C HIS A 147 16.09 7.30 -2.29
N PRO A 148 16.54 6.19 -1.67
CA PRO A 148 15.84 4.90 -1.72
C PRO A 148 14.47 4.92 -1.03
N PHE A 149 14.33 5.74 0.02
CA PHE A 149 13.07 5.92 0.74
C PHE A 149 12.05 6.76 -0.05
N ALA A 150 12.51 7.72 -0.85
CA ALA A 150 11.62 8.54 -1.66
C ALA A 150 10.95 7.70 -2.75
N SER A 151 11.73 6.85 -3.43
CA SER A 151 11.21 5.98 -4.50
C SER A 151 10.28 4.90 -3.95
N THR A 152 10.55 4.38 -2.74
CA THR A 152 9.60 3.48 -2.05
C THR A 152 8.25 4.16 -1.78
N SER A 153 8.26 5.43 -1.38
CA SER A 153 7.03 6.20 -1.10
C SER A 153 6.19 6.45 -2.36
N ILE A 154 6.84 6.68 -3.50
CA ILE A 154 6.19 6.93 -4.78
C ILE A 154 5.48 5.68 -5.29
N MET A 155 6.13 4.52 -5.19
CA MET A 155 5.56 3.25 -5.67
C MET A 155 4.25 2.90 -4.97
N LEU A 156 4.05 3.36 -3.72
CA LEU A 156 2.78 3.20 -3.01
C LEU A 156 1.61 3.91 -3.71
N VAL A 157 1.85 5.02 -4.41
CA VAL A 157 0.79 5.86 -4.98
C VAL A 157 0.77 5.85 -6.51
N MET A 158 1.88 5.47 -7.14
CA MET A 158 1.99 5.33 -8.59
C MET A 158 1.37 4.02 -9.08
N HIS A 159 0.86 4.10 -10.30
CA HIS A 159 0.24 2.97 -11.00
C HIS A 159 0.88 2.86 -12.38
N SER A 160 1.87 1.99 -12.52
CA SER A 160 2.42 1.62 -13.84
C SER A 160 1.45 0.79 -14.68
N GLU A 161 0.62 -0.05 -14.06
CA GLU A 161 -0.19 -1.05 -14.79
C GLU A 161 -1.71 -0.79 -14.70
N PRO A 162 -2.30 -0.10 -15.69
CA PRO A 162 -3.74 0.21 -15.73
C PRO A 162 -4.65 -1.02 -15.90
N SER A 163 -4.10 -2.23 -16.04
CA SER A 163 -4.85 -3.47 -16.30
C SER A 163 -5.08 -4.36 -15.08
N SER A 164 -4.50 -4.04 -13.92
CA SER A 164 -4.65 -4.85 -12.70
C SER A 164 -5.99 -4.59 -11.99
N ALA A 165 -6.52 -5.61 -11.30
CA ALA A 165 -7.76 -5.50 -10.52
C ALA A 165 -7.65 -4.42 -9.41
N ASP A 166 -6.46 -4.31 -8.83
CA ASP A 166 -6.01 -3.30 -7.86
C ASP A 166 -6.18 -1.88 -8.40
N ALA A 167 -5.62 -1.62 -9.58
CA ALA A 167 -5.69 -0.31 -10.24
C ALA A 167 -7.13 0.05 -10.63
N LYS A 168 -7.92 -0.95 -11.06
CA LYS A 168 -9.34 -0.77 -11.34
C LYS A 168 -10.10 -0.37 -10.08
N GLU A 169 -9.87 -1.02 -8.95
CA GLU A 169 -10.55 -0.70 -7.70
C GLU A 169 -10.24 0.74 -7.23
N LEU A 170 -8.97 1.17 -7.29
CA LEU A 170 -8.59 2.55 -6.91
C LEU A 170 -9.17 3.60 -7.85
N ARG A 171 -9.20 3.35 -9.16
CA ARG A 171 -9.79 4.28 -10.15
C ARG A 171 -11.31 4.35 -10.07
N GLU A 172 -11.96 3.23 -9.75
CA GLU A 172 -13.43 3.15 -9.63
C GLU A 172 -13.94 3.72 -8.29
N MET A 173 -13.06 3.92 -7.31
CA MET A 173 -13.40 4.57 -6.05
C MET A 173 -13.74 6.06 -6.25
N LYS A 174 -15.00 6.31 -6.58
CA LYS A 174 -15.59 7.65 -6.63
C LYS A 174 -15.46 8.32 -5.25
N GLY A 175 -15.15 9.61 -5.25
CA GLY A 175 -15.09 10.42 -4.03
C GLY A 175 -13.71 10.52 -3.38
N PHE A 176 -12.66 9.94 -3.96
CA PHE A 176 -11.27 10.05 -3.47
C PHE A 176 -10.48 11.26 -4.03
N GLY A 177 -11.12 12.19 -4.75
CA GLY A 177 -10.45 13.38 -5.29
C GLY A 177 -9.74 14.24 -4.22
N PHE A 178 -10.17 14.17 -2.96
CA PHE A 178 -9.50 14.83 -1.84
C PHE A 178 -8.06 14.32 -1.58
N MET A 179 -7.69 13.14 -2.11
CA MET A 179 -6.34 12.58 -2.02
C MET A 179 -5.39 13.11 -3.10
N GLU A 180 -5.90 13.74 -4.16
CA GLU A 180 -5.09 14.26 -5.27
C GLU A 180 -3.94 15.17 -4.81
N PRO A 181 -4.13 16.10 -3.85
CA PRO A 181 -3.03 16.95 -3.39
C PRO A 181 -1.92 16.17 -2.67
N LEU A 182 -2.25 15.05 -2.02
CA LEU A 182 -1.26 14.18 -1.39
C LEU A 182 -0.50 13.39 -2.46
N ILE A 183 -1.23 12.74 -3.36
CA ILE A 183 -0.67 11.96 -4.46
C ILE A 183 0.29 12.84 -5.28
N ALA A 184 -0.16 14.01 -5.72
CA ALA A 184 0.66 14.94 -6.51
C ALA A 184 1.96 15.35 -5.81
N ALA A 185 1.93 15.57 -4.50
CA ALA A 185 3.12 15.93 -3.74
C ALA A 185 4.09 14.75 -3.52
N MET A 186 3.56 13.54 -3.37
CA MET A 186 4.35 12.31 -3.27
C MET A 186 4.94 11.90 -4.62
N THR A 187 4.30 12.26 -5.74
CA THR A 187 4.72 11.93 -7.11
C THR A 187 5.37 13.10 -7.84
N GLU A 188 5.74 14.17 -7.13
CA GLU A 188 6.39 15.35 -7.71
C GLU A 188 7.63 14.91 -8.51
N PRO A 189 7.73 15.22 -9.82
CA PRO A 189 8.82 14.76 -10.67
C PRO A 189 10.20 15.21 -10.22
N ASP A 190 10.31 16.40 -9.60
CA ASP A 190 11.53 16.94 -9.03
C ASP A 190 11.76 16.35 -7.62
N PRO A 191 12.75 15.45 -7.43
CA PRO A 191 12.96 14.79 -6.13
C PRO A 191 13.24 15.78 -4.99
N ALA A 192 13.75 16.98 -5.28
CA ALA A 192 14.02 18.01 -4.27
C ALA A 192 12.75 18.71 -3.76
N LYS A 193 11.67 18.68 -4.55
CA LYS A 193 10.35 19.23 -4.17
C LYS A 193 9.38 18.18 -3.66
N ARG A 194 9.72 16.90 -3.86
CA ARG A 194 8.91 15.77 -3.43
C ARG A 194 8.93 15.62 -1.92
N ILE A 195 7.74 15.48 -1.34
CA ILE A 195 7.60 15.30 0.10
C ILE A 195 8.11 13.92 0.54
N GLN A 196 8.70 13.86 1.72
CA GLN A 196 9.10 12.58 2.34
C GLN A 196 7.92 11.94 3.09
N ILE A 197 8.07 10.68 3.50
CA ILE A 197 6.97 9.92 4.13
C ILE A 197 6.41 10.61 5.39
N ASP A 198 7.25 11.24 6.21
CA ASP A 198 6.79 11.95 7.42
C ASP A 198 5.92 13.17 7.09
N GLU A 199 6.23 13.86 5.99
CA GLU A 199 5.43 14.96 5.49
C GLU A 199 4.14 14.45 4.83
N ALA A 200 4.19 13.31 4.15
CA ALA A 200 3.02 12.64 3.59
C ALA A 200 2.02 12.25 4.68
N VAL A 201 2.48 11.65 5.79
CA VAL A 201 1.66 11.33 6.97
C VAL A 201 1.02 12.59 7.56
N LYS A 202 1.79 13.67 7.75
CA LYS A 202 1.25 14.95 8.24
C LYS A 202 0.20 15.53 7.30
N LYS A 203 0.45 15.49 5.99
CA LYS A 203 -0.47 16.01 4.97
C LYS A 203 -1.74 15.17 4.89
N PHE A 204 -1.62 13.85 4.97
CA PHE A 204 -2.76 12.94 5.06
C PHE A 204 -3.64 13.23 6.28
N ALA A 205 -3.05 13.39 7.47
CA ALA A 205 -3.80 13.76 8.67
C ALA A 205 -4.56 15.09 8.54
N LEU A 206 -4.01 16.08 7.81
CA LEU A 206 -4.70 17.33 7.51
C LEU A 206 -5.89 17.14 6.57
N ILE A 207 -5.73 16.30 5.54
CA ILE A 207 -6.79 15.94 4.59
C ILE A 207 -7.94 15.24 5.33
N GLU A 208 -7.63 14.28 6.21
CA GLU A 208 -8.64 13.59 7.01
C GLU A 208 -9.41 14.55 7.93
N LYS A 209 -8.70 15.45 8.63
CA LYS A 209 -9.32 16.50 9.46
C LYS A 209 -10.19 17.45 8.63
N GLY A 210 -9.76 17.82 7.43
CA GLY A 210 -10.55 18.61 6.48
C GLY A 210 -11.85 17.91 6.10
N ARG A 211 -11.78 16.62 5.80
CA ARG A 211 -12.94 15.78 5.48
C ARG A 211 -13.91 15.68 6.66
N CYS A 212 -13.43 15.39 7.87
CA CYS A 212 -14.28 15.36 9.07
C CYS A 212 -15.09 16.65 9.24
N ARG A 213 -14.43 17.81 9.10
CA ARG A 213 -15.09 19.13 9.18
C ARG A 213 -16.15 19.31 8.10
N SER A 214 -15.87 18.93 6.86
CA SER A 214 -16.83 19.02 5.76
C SER A 214 -18.06 18.11 5.95
N LEU A 215 -17.92 17.03 6.73
CA LEU A 215 -18.98 16.08 7.05
C LEU A 215 -19.69 16.38 8.38
N GLY A 216 -19.30 17.45 9.10
CA GLY A 216 -19.87 17.78 10.41
C GLY A 216 -19.53 16.77 11.52
N VAL A 217 -18.43 16.01 11.38
CA VAL A 217 -17.99 15.01 12.37
C VAL A 217 -16.89 15.60 13.24
N ASP A 218 -17.03 15.47 14.56
CA ASP A 218 -16.05 16.00 15.53
C ASP A 218 -14.68 15.34 15.40
N SER A 219 -13.64 16.18 15.43
CA SER A 219 -12.23 15.85 15.17
C SER A 219 -11.57 14.84 16.13
N GLY A 220 -12.28 14.38 17.17
CA GLY A 220 -11.81 13.41 18.15
C GLY A 220 -12.19 11.95 17.85
N THR A 221 -13.08 11.71 16.89
CA THR A 221 -13.47 10.37 16.45
C THR A 221 -12.94 10.18 15.02
N HIS A 222 -12.29 9.05 14.69
CA HIS A 222 -11.89 8.77 13.32
C HIS A 222 -13.08 9.02 12.37
N CYS A 223 -12.85 9.71 11.24
CA CYS A 223 -13.90 10.09 10.29
C CYS A 223 -14.52 8.85 9.62
N THR A 224 -15.28 8.05 10.36
CA THR A 224 -16.01 6.87 9.90
C THR A 224 -17.40 7.23 9.38
N GLY A 225 -17.71 8.53 9.30
CA GLY A 225 -18.97 9.08 8.78
C GLY A 225 -19.37 8.44 7.46
N ASN A 226 -20.49 7.71 7.53
CA ASN A 226 -21.07 6.91 6.47
C ASN A 226 -21.89 7.84 5.56
N THR A 227 -21.43 8.12 4.34
CA THR A 227 -22.29 8.68 3.29
C THR A 227 -22.73 7.56 2.37
N GLY A 228 -23.51 6.62 2.90
CA GLY A 228 -24.37 5.76 2.10
C GLY A 228 -25.68 6.50 1.89
N HIS A 229 -25.93 6.99 0.67
CA HIS A 229 -27.30 7.30 0.27
C HIS A 229 -28.03 6.00 -0.11
N PRO A 230 -29.34 5.92 0.15
CA PRO A 230 -30.15 4.71 0.00
C PRO A 230 -30.21 4.18 -1.45
#